data_AF-A0A850XD39-F1
#
_entry.id   AF-A0A850XD39-F1
#
_cell.length_a   1.000
_cell.length_b   1.000
_cell.length_c   1.000
_cell.angle_alpha   90.00
_cell.angle_beta   90.00
_cell.angle_gamma   90.00
#
_symmetry.space_group_name_H-M   'P 1'
#
loop_
_entity.id
_entity.type
_entity.pdbx_description
1 polymer ?
#
loop_
_entity_poly.entity_id
_entity_poly.type
_entity_poly.pdbx_seq_one_letter_code
_entity_poly.pdbx_strand_id
1 'polypeptide(L)'
;LLKVLSHIDSILQSPRAPPLIYRRSKGPVQNSIKENGQECGFEHLPLTIEMWADQLMALKDLHRSLRKLTLELMPWHTADPQDNRESIRVEDLQFTVDAILEEIENKEKNTQAPSLPTLFAIVSHFQKLFDVNSLNGIYPRMNEVYTKLGEMTNAMRNLHELLQLDNSAPPTVVVDTVGKLCDIINENVTEQVQQLLGTQDIHSIINKLEEHECFFPPFQALIQDLLCLLEISNLDDILPTVRNLK
;
A
#
# COMPACT_ATOMS: atom_id res chain seq x y z
N LEU A 1 -52.45 9.33 -47.95
CA LEU A 1 -52.91 8.55 -46.80
C LEU A 1 -52.75 7.04 -46.99
N LEU A 2 -53.38 6.43 -48.01
CA LEU A 2 -53.31 4.97 -48.24
C LEU A 2 -51.89 4.40 -48.33
N LYS A 3 -50.97 5.08 -49.03
CA LYS A 3 -49.56 4.67 -49.12
C LYS A 3 -48.84 4.68 -47.76
N VAL A 4 -49.24 5.54 -46.82
CA VAL A 4 -48.65 5.58 -45.47
C VAL A 4 -49.19 4.42 -44.64
N LEU A 5 -50.51 4.19 -44.68
CA LEU A 5 -51.16 3.09 -43.98
C LEU A 5 -50.66 1.72 -44.47
N SER A 6 -50.40 1.56 -45.77
CA SER A 6 -49.81 0.33 -46.32
C SER A 6 -48.37 0.10 -45.87
N HIS A 7 -47.57 1.17 -45.68
CA HIS A 7 -46.21 1.02 -45.14
C HIS A 7 -46.25 0.66 -43.65
N ILE A 8 -47.16 1.26 -42.87
CA ILE A 8 -47.35 0.92 -41.45
C ILE A 8 -47.80 -0.55 -41.33
N ASP A 9 -48.77 -0.97 -42.13
CA ASP A 9 -49.26 -2.36 -42.12
C ASP A 9 -48.15 -3.36 -42.52
N SER A 10 -47.30 -3.02 -43.49
CA SER A 10 -46.12 -3.81 -43.85
C SER A 10 -45.11 -3.95 -42.71
N ILE A 11 -44.92 -2.90 -41.90
CA ILE A 11 -44.05 -2.96 -40.70
C ILE A 11 -44.66 -3.87 -39.63
N LEU A 12 -45.98 -3.82 -39.43
CA LEU A 12 -46.66 -4.68 -38.44
C LEU A 12 -46.69 -6.16 -38.83
N GLN A 13 -46.73 -6.47 -40.13
CA GLN A 13 -46.71 -7.84 -40.65
C GLN A 13 -45.28 -8.41 -40.79
N SER A 14 -44.25 -7.61 -40.48
CA SER A 14 -42.86 -8.04 -40.51
C SER A 14 -42.61 -9.20 -39.53
N PRO A 15 -41.81 -10.22 -39.90
CA PRO A 15 -41.44 -11.31 -38.98
C PRO A 15 -40.61 -10.83 -37.77
N ARG A 16 -40.13 -9.59 -37.80
CA ARG A 16 -39.43 -8.94 -36.67
C ARG A 16 -40.36 -8.12 -35.76
N ALA A 17 -41.65 -8.03 -36.09
CA ALA A 17 -42.62 -7.33 -35.26
C ALA A 17 -42.89 -8.12 -33.97
N PRO A 18 -43.05 -7.44 -32.81
CA PRO A 18 -43.49 -8.09 -31.58
C PRO A 18 -44.76 -8.93 -31.83
N PRO A 19 -44.79 -10.19 -31.37
CA PRO A 19 -45.96 -11.05 -31.58
C PRO A 19 -47.19 -10.40 -30.95
N LEU A 20 -48.29 -10.38 -31.70
CA LEU A 20 -49.57 -9.89 -31.19
C LEU A 20 -50.08 -10.88 -30.12
N ILE A 21 -49.83 -10.56 -28.85
CA ILE A 21 -50.19 -11.45 -27.72
C ILE A 21 -51.72 -11.58 -27.59
N TYR A 22 -52.48 -10.63 -28.12
CA TYR A 22 -53.95 -10.66 -28.11
C TYR A 22 -54.54 -10.78 -29.53
N ARG A 23 -54.48 -11.98 -30.11
CA ARG A 23 -55.40 -12.32 -31.21
C ARG A 23 -56.77 -12.60 -30.59
N ARG A 24 -57.59 -11.57 -30.39
CA ARG A 24 -59.02 -11.76 -30.08
C ARG A 24 -59.56 -12.75 -31.11
N SER A 25 -60.00 -13.92 -30.65
CA SER A 25 -60.60 -14.96 -31.47
C SER A 25 -61.56 -14.31 -32.45
N LYS A 26 -61.36 -14.52 -33.75
CA LYS A 26 -62.39 -14.19 -34.74
C LYS A 26 -63.68 -14.87 -34.28
N GLY A 27 -64.66 -14.06 -33.87
CA GLY A 27 -66.04 -14.52 -33.75
C GLY A 27 -66.52 -15.06 -35.10
N PRO A 28 -67.53 -15.94 -35.10
CA PRO A 28 -67.90 -16.69 -36.29
C PRO A 28 -68.33 -15.76 -37.42
N VAL A 29 -67.85 -16.12 -38.61
CA VAL A 29 -68.25 -15.65 -39.94
C VAL A 29 -69.71 -15.17 -39.98
N GLN A 30 -69.92 -13.86 -40.13
CA GLN A 30 -71.15 -13.35 -40.74
C GLN A 30 -70.85 -12.97 -42.18
N ASN A 31 -71.37 -13.81 -43.07
CA ASN A 31 -71.58 -13.49 -44.47
C ASN A 31 -72.49 -12.26 -44.56
N SER A 32 -71.98 -11.16 -45.10
CA SER A 32 -72.83 -10.20 -45.81
C SER A 32 -72.00 -9.33 -46.74
N ILE A 33 -72.11 -9.68 -48.03
CA ILE A 33 -72.25 -8.76 -49.17
C ILE A 33 -71.02 -7.91 -49.49
N LYS A 34 -70.34 -8.31 -50.58
CA LYS A 34 -69.55 -7.41 -51.42
C LYS A 34 -70.45 -6.29 -51.93
N GLU A 35 -70.21 -5.06 -51.49
CA GLU A 35 -70.64 -3.88 -52.22
C GLU A 35 -69.55 -2.81 -52.20
N ASN A 36 -69.17 -2.39 -53.41
CA ASN A 36 -68.29 -1.27 -53.76
C ASN A 36 -67.95 -0.28 -52.64
N GLY A 37 -66.79 -0.49 -52.04
CA GLY A 37 -66.09 0.45 -51.18
C GLY A 37 -64.89 -0.29 -50.66
N GLN A 38 -63.69 0.17 -51.00
CA GLN A 38 -62.45 -0.44 -50.54
C GLN A 38 -62.38 -0.28 -49.01
N GLU A 39 -62.96 -1.23 -48.28
CA GLU A 39 -62.82 -1.35 -46.82
C GLU A 39 -61.32 -1.36 -46.57
N CYS A 40 -60.84 -0.22 -46.08
CA CYS A 40 -59.45 -0.03 -45.72
C CYS A 40 -59.18 -1.02 -44.59
N GLY A 41 -58.60 -2.18 -44.90
CA GLY A 41 -58.25 -3.24 -43.97
C GLY A 41 -57.13 -2.86 -43.00
N PHE A 42 -57.21 -1.65 -42.45
CA PHE A 42 -56.28 -0.99 -41.54
C PHE A 42 -56.91 -0.75 -40.15
N GLU A 43 -58.11 -1.30 -39.89
CA GLU A 43 -58.82 -1.15 -38.60
C GLU A 43 -58.05 -1.75 -37.41
N HIS A 44 -57.14 -2.70 -37.67
CA HIS A 44 -56.28 -3.29 -36.66
C HIS A 44 -55.06 -2.41 -36.30
N LEU A 45 -54.73 -1.41 -37.13
CA LEU A 45 -53.54 -0.57 -36.91
C LEU A 45 -53.60 0.21 -35.59
N PRO A 46 -54.69 0.95 -35.26
CA PRO A 46 -54.72 1.74 -34.03
C PRO A 46 -54.59 0.89 -32.77
N LEU A 47 -55.32 -0.23 -32.70
CA LEU A 47 -55.27 -1.16 -31.57
C LEU A 47 -53.88 -1.79 -31.40
N THR A 48 -53.21 -2.10 -32.52
CA THR A 48 -51.86 -2.68 -32.48
C THR A 48 -50.83 -1.66 -32.00
N ILE A 49 -50.94 -0.41 -32.47
CA ILE A 49 -50.05 0.69 -32.06
C ILE A 49 -50.24 1.02 -30.58
N GLU A 50 -51.48 1.07 -30.09
CA GLU A 50 -51.80 1.28 -28.68
C GLU A 50 -51.21 0.18 -27.81
N MET A 51 -51.39 -1.09 -28.19
CA MET A 51 -50.79 -2.22 -27.49
C MET A 51 -49.26 -2.17 -27.44
N TRP A 52 -48.60 -1.79 -28.54
CA TRP A 52 -47.13 -1.65 -28.56
C TRP A 52 -46.66 -0.48 -27.70
N ALA A 53 -47.43 0.61 -27.63
CA ALA A 53 -47.15 1.72 -26.74
C ALA A 53 -47.26 1.29 -25.27
N ASP A 54 -48.29 0.52 -24.91
CA ASP A 54 -48.47 -0.04 -23.56
C ASP A 54 -47.33 -1.00 -23.20
N GLN A 55 -46.93 -1.88 -24.12
CA GLN A 55 -45.79 -2.80 -23.92
C GLN A 55 -44.48 -2.04 -23.70
N LEU A 56 -44.25 -0.95 -24.44
CA LEU A 56 -43.07 -0.11 -24.27
C LEU A 56 -43.07 0.60 -22.90
N MET A 57 -44.23 1.07 -22.45
CA MET A 57 -44.37 1.67 -21.12
C MET A 57 -44.13 0.64 -20.00
N ALA A 58 -44.74 -0.55 -20.11
CA ALA A 58 -44.54 -1.64 -19.16
C ALA A 58 -43.07 -2.08 -19.06
N LEU A 59 -42.31 -2.02 -20.15
CA LEU A 59 -40.88 -2.31 -20.15
C LEU A 59 -40.09 -1.30 -19.31
N LYS A 60 -40.44 -0.01 -19.41
CA LYS A 60 -39.81 1.05 -18.60
C LYS A 60 -40.13 0.87 -17.11
N ASP A 61 -41.36 0.52 -16.80
CA ASP A 61 -41.79 0.27 -15.41
C ASP A 61 -41.13 -0.98 -14.82
N LEU A 62 -40.97 -2.04 -15.62
CA LEU A 62 -40.23 -3.24 -15.24
C LEU A 62 -38.76 -2.92 -14.96
N HIS A 63 -38.10 -2.13 -15.82
CA HIS A 63 -36.72 -1.69 -15.59
C HIS A 63 -36.57 -0.93 -14.27
N ARG A 64 -37.47 0.03 -14.01
CA ARG A 64 -37.48 0.79 -12.76
C ARG A 64 -37.65 -0.12 -11.55
N SER A 65 -38.56 -1.10 -11.64
CA SER A 65 -38.82 -2.06 -10.58
C SER A 65 -37.61 -2.97 -10.31
N LEU A 66 -36.97 -3.46 -11.37
CA LEU A 66 -35.74 -4.25 -11.28
C LEU A 66 -34.60 -3.44 -10.65
N ARG A 67 -34.42 -2.17 -11.02
CA ARG A 67 -33.44 -1.29 -10.36
C ARG A 67 -33.69 -1.12 -8.87
N LYS A 68 -34.95 -0.92 -8.49
CA LYS A 68 -35.32 -0.82 -7.07
C LYS A 68 -34.97 -2.12 -6.33
N LEU A 69 -35.26 -3.26 -6.94
CA LEU A 69 -34.90 -4.58 -6.41
C LEU A 69 -33.37 -4.75 -6.31
N THR A 70 -32.60 -4.33 -7.31
CA THR A 70 -31.13 -4.36 -7.27
C THR A 70 -30.59 -3.54 -6.12
N LEU A 71 -31.13 -2.33 -5.88
CA LEU A 71 -30.70 -1.48 -4.76
C LEU A 71 -31.06 -2.10 -3.39
N GLU A 72 -32.21 -2.76 -3.28
CA GLU A 72 -32.60 -3.46 -2.04
C GLU A 72 -31.74 -4.69 -1.77
N LEU A 73 -31.38 -5.46 -2.80
CA LEU A 73 -30.60 -6.69 -2.66
C LEU A 73 -29.08 -6.45 -2.60
N MET A 74 -28.59 -5.39 -3.25
CA MET A 74 -27.17 -5.10 -3.45
C MET A 74 -26.86 -3.61 -3.22
N PRO A 75 -26.97 -3.08 -1.99
CA PRO A 75 -26.77 -1.65 -1.69
C PRO A 75 -25.34 -1.14 -1.94
N TRP A 76 -24.36 -2.01 -2.14
CA TRP A 76 -22.98 -1.65 -2.54
C TRP A 76 -22.81 -1.44 -4.06
N HIS A 77 -23.78 -1.84 -4.89
CA HIS A 77 -23.79 -1.45 -6.30
C HIS A 77 -24.26 0.00 -6.43
N THR A 78 -23.31 0.93 -6.40
CA THR A 78 -23.55 2.34 -6.74
C THR A 78 -23.72 2.48 -8.25
N ALA A 79 -24.86 2.05 -8.79
CA ALA A 79 -25.22 2.39 -10.17
C ALA A 79 -25.73 3.84 -10.18
N ASP A 80 -25.16 4.63 -11.09
CA ASP A 80 -25.37 6.07 -11.30
C ASP A 80 -26.87 6.48 -11.20
N PRO A 81 -27.22 7.50 -10.39
CA PRO A 81 -28.59 7.99 -10.22
C PRO A 81 -29.27 8.48 -11.51
N GLN A 82 -28.53 8.67 -12.60
CA GLN A 82 -29.03 9.37 -13.79
C GLN A 82 -28.86 8.58 -15.08
N ASP A 83 -29.47 7.39 -15.16
CA ASP A 83 -29.62 6.72 -16.46
C ASP A 83 -30.83 7.29 -17.22
N ASN A 84 -30.63 8.44 -17.86
CA ASN A 84 -31.55 9.02 -18.84
C ASN A 84 -31.46 8.28 -20.19
N ARG A 85 -31.35 6.95 -20.19
CA ARG A 85 -31.39 6.17 -21.43
C ARG A 85 -32.78 6.24 -22.04
N GLU A 86 -32.87 6.94 -23.16
CA GLU A 86 -34.09 7.20 -23.91
C GLU A 86 -34.77 5.92 -24.43
N SER A 87 -33.98 4.84 -24.58
CA SER A 87 -34.43 3.50 -24.96
C SER A 87 -33.86 2.44 -24.02
N ILE A 88 -34.76 1.62 -23.45
CA ILE A 88 -34.43 0.42 -22.67
C ILE A 88 -34.72 -0.77 -23.58
N ARG A 89 -33.75 -1.67 -23.73
CA ARG A 89 -33.93 -2.90 -24.50
C ARG A 89 -34.12 -4.09 -23.57
N VAL A 90 -34.72 -5.16 -24.10
CA VAL A 90 -35.00 -6.38 -23.31
C VAL A 90 -33.70 -7.06 -22.86
N GLU A 91 -32.65 -6.97 -23.68
CA GLU A 91 -31.32 -7.50 -23.34
C GLU A 91 -30.72 -6.82 -22.12
N ASP A 92 -30.98 -5.52 -21.95
CA ASP A 92 -30.50 -4.77 -20.78
C ASP A 92 -31.23 -5.23 -19.50
N LEU A 93 -32.52 -5.62 -19.61
CA LEU A 93 -33.26 -6.23 -18.50
C LEU A 93 -32.77 -7.63 -18.17
N GLN A 94 -32.55 -8.45 -19.20
CA GLN A 94 -32.04 -9.81 -19.05
C GLN A 94 -30.69 -9.79 -18.33
N PHE A 95 -29.77 -8.91 -18.76
CA PHE A 95 -28.49 -8.73 -18.08
C PHE A 95 -28.66 -8.32 -16.61
N THR A 96 -29.60 -7.43 -16.30
CA THR A 96 -29.89 -7.02 -14.93
C THR A 96 -30.37 -8.20 -14.08
N VAL A 97 -31.27 -9.04 -14.62
CA VAL A 97 -31.78 -10.23 -13.93
C VAL A 97 -30.68 -11.28 -13.75
N ASP A 98 -29.89 -11.54 -14.78
CA ASP A 98 -28.78 -12.50 -14.72
C ASP A 98 -27.75 -12.07 -13.67
N ALA A 99 -27.42 -10.77 -13.59
CA ALA A 99 -26.53 -10.24 -12.56
C ALA A 99 -27.09 -10.40 -11.13
N ILE A 100 -28.40 -10.17 -10.93
CA ILE A 100 -29.05 -10.39 -9.64
C ILE A 100 -29.00 -11.89 -9.27
N LEU A 101 -29.28 -12.78 -10.22
CA LEU A 101 -29.26 -14.22 -10.00
C LEU A 101 -27.85 -14.73 -9.67
N GLU A 102 -26.84 -14.28 -10.41
CA GLU A 102 -25.44 -14.64 -10.16
C GLU A 102 -24.99 -14.18 -8.77
N GLU A 103 -25.38 -12.98 -8.34
CA GLU A 103 -25.06 -12.52 -6.99
C GLU A 103 -25.76 -13.35 -5.92
N ILE A 104 -27.05 -13.66 -6.09
CA ILE A 104 -27.79 -14.47 -5.11
C ILE A 104 -27.14 -15.86 -4.98
N GLU A 105 -26.77 -16.48 -6.11
CA GLU A 105 -26.06 -17.76 -6.13
C GLU A 105 -24.67 -17.64 -5.48
N ASN A 106 -23.95 -16.54 -5.74
CA ASN A 106 -22.68 -16.25 -5.09
C ASN A 106 -22.84 -16.03 -3.59
N LYS A 107 -23.93 -15.43 -3.10
CA LYS A 107 -24.20 -15.30 -1.65
C LYS A 107 -24.51 -16.63 -0.99
N GLU A 108 -25.20 -17.52 -1.69
CA GLU A 108 -25.46 -18.88 -1.22
C GLU A 108 -24.14 -19.65 -1.08
N LYS A 109 -23.21 -19.50 -2.03
CA LYS A 109 -21.85 -20.09 -1.99
C LYS A 109 -20.88 -19.34 -1.03
N ASN A 110 -21.08 -18.04 -0.82
CA ASN A 110 -20.29 -17.17 0.07
C ASN A 110 -20.91 -17.02 1.47
N THR A 111 -21.64 -18.02 1.97
CA THR A 111 -22.03 -18.09 3.39
C THR A 111 -20.82 -18.11 4.34
N GLN A 112 -19.60 -18.25 3.80
CA GLN A 112 -18.33 -18.10 4.51
C GLN A 112 -17.71 -16.70 4.47
N ALA A 113 -18.37 -15.69 3.89
CA ALA A 113 -17.86 -14.32 3.99
C ALA A 113 -17.92 -13.89 5.47
N PRO A 114 -16.77 -13.54 6.10
CA PRO A 114 -16.77 -13.18 7.51
C PRO A 114 -17.68 -11.98 7.73
N SER A 115 -18.45 -12.02 8.82
CA SER A 115 -19.38 -10.93 9.15
C SER A 115 -18.63 -9.59 9.21
N LEU A 116 -19.30 -8.50 8.85
CA LEU A 116 -18.71 -7.16 8.86
C LEU A 116 -17.99 -6.81 10.19
N PRO A 117 -18.52 -7.19 11.37
CA PRO A 117 -17.80 -7.09 12.65
C PRO A 117 -16.52 -7.92 12.73
N THR A 118 -16.52 -9.14 12.18
CA THR A 118 -15.32 -10.00 12.12
C THR A 118 -14.25 -9.36 11.22
N LEU A 119 -14.65 -8.77 10.09
CA LEU A 119 -13.73 -8.06 9.20
C LEU A 119 -13.10 -6.85 9.91
N PHE A 120 -13.90 -6.06 10.63
CA PHE A 120 -13.39 -4.96 11.45
C PHE A 120 -12.46 -5.43 12.56
N ALA A 121 -12.76 -6.57 13.20
CA ALA A 121 -11.88 -7.14 14.22
C ALA A 121 -10.52 -7.57 13.63
N ILE A 122 -10.52 -8.17 12.44
CA ILE A 122 -9.30 -8.54 11.71
C ILE A 122 -8.49 -7.29 11.35
N VAL A 123 -9.14 -6.27 10.78
CA VAL A 123 -8.47 -5.00 10.45
C VAL A 123 -7.89 -4.33 11.70
N SER A 124 -8.65 -4.28 12.79
CA SER A 124 -8.18 -3.72 14.07
C SER A 124 -7.01 -4.51 14.65
N HIS A 125 -6.99 -5.84 14.49
CA HIS A 125 -5.88 -6.66 14.92
C HIS A 125 -4.59 -6.32 14.19
N PHE A 126 -4.63 -6.19 12.86
CA PHE A 126 -3.45 -5.80 12.08
C PHE A 126 -3.01 -4.35 12.36
N GLN A 127 -3.96 -3.44 12.57
CA GLN A 127 -3.67 -2.08 13.01
C GLN A 127 -2.89 -2.05 14.33
N LYS A 128 -3.27 -2.89 15.30
CA LYS A 128 -2.51 -3.00 16.56
C LYS A 128 -1.17 -3.69 16.39
N LEU A 129 -1.11 -4.77 15.60
CA LEU A 129 0.14 -5.53 15.38
C LEU A 129 1.23 -4.65 14.73
N PHE A 130 0.82 -3.81 13.79
CA PHE A 130 1.73 -2.91 13.09
C PHE A 130 1.79 -1.50 13.70
N ASP A 131 1.03 -1.21 14.77
CA ASP A 131 0.94 0.10 15.42
C ASP A 131 0.57 1.24 14.44
N VAL A 132 -0.54 1.06 13.71
CA VAL A 132 -1.04 2.00 12.72
C VAL A 132 -2.52 2.34 12.91
N ASN A 133 -2.85 3.62 12.78
CA ASN A 133 -4.21 4.12 12.99
C ASN A 133 -5.15 3.94 11.79
N SER A 134 -4.65 3.48 10.64
CA SER A 134 -5.43 3.29 9.41
C SER A 134 -4.93 2.11 8.59
N LEU A 135 -5.83 1.50 7.80
CA LEU A 135 -5.48 0.38 6.90
C LEU A 135 -4.40 0.78 5.88
N ASN A 136 -4.45 2.02 5.39
CA ASN A 136 -3.46 2.57 4.46
C ASN A 136 -2.04 2.65 5.07
N GLY A 137 -1.93 2.69 6.40
CA GLY A 137 -0.65 2.68 7.11
C GLY A 137 0.00 1.29 7.20
N ILE A 138 -0.77 0.20 7.02
CA ILE A 138 -0.27 -1.16 7.21
C ILE A 138 0.81 -1.50 6.18
N TYR A 139 0.57 -1.22 4.89
CA TYR A 139 1.53 -1.52 3.83
C TYR A 139 2.85 -0.75 3.98
N PRO A 140 2.85 0.59 4.18
CA PRO A 140 4.07 1.34 4.48
C PRO A 140 4.82 0.76 5.68
N ARG A 141 4.09 0.45 6.77
CA ARG A 141 4.70 -0.04 8.00
C ARG A 141 5.29 -1.44 7.85
N MET A 142 4.62 -2.31 7.11
CA MET A 142 5.13 -3.63 6.77
C MET A 142 6.41 -3.54 5.93
N ASN A 143 6.45 -2.64 4.95
CA ASN A 143 7.67 -2.42 4.16
C ASN A 143 8.83 -1.94 5.03
N GLU A 144 8.57 -1.04 5.98
CA GLU A 144 9.57 -0.57 6.94
C GLU A 144 10.12 -1.71 7.80
N VAL A 145 9.27 -2.64 8.28
CA VAL A 145 9.71 -3.83 9.03
C VAL A 145 10.65 -4.69 8.17
N TYR A 146 10.32 -4.94 6.90
CA TYR A 146 11.19 -5.70 6.00
C TYR A 146 12.52 -4.99 5.73
N THR A 147 12.50 -3.67 5.52
CA THR A 147 13.72 -2.87 5.36
C THR A 147 14.59 -2.97 6.61
N LYS A 148 14.02 -2.75 7.80
CA LYS A 148 14.75 -2.82 9.08
C LYS A 148 15.33 -4.20 9.35
N LEU A 149 14.59 -5.27 9.03
CA LEU A 149 15.08 -6.63 9.16
C LEU A 149 16.24 -6.93 8.20
N GLY A 150 16.15 -6.44 6.96
CA GLY A 150 17.24 -6.52 5.99
C GLY A 150 18.49 -5.77 6.44
N GLU A 151 18.31 -4.54 6.95
CA GLU A 151 19.39 -3.74 7.55
C GLU A 151 20.06 -4.47 8.71
N MET A 152 19.28 -5.02 9.66
CA MET A 152 19.82 -5.76 10.80
C MET A 152 20.55 -7.03 10.37
N THR A 153 20.00 -7.79 9.42
CA THR A 153 20.64 -9.01 8.90
C THR A 153 21.97 -8.68 8.24
N ASN A 154 22.02 -7.61 7.46
CA ASN A 154 23.26 -7.17 6.82
C ASN A 154 24.29 -6.65 7.83
N ALA A 155 23.86 -5.84 8.81
CA ALA A 155 24.72 -5.36 9.88
C ALA A 155 25.31 -6.53 10.68
N MET A 156 24.48 -7.52 11.01
CA MET A 156 24.89 -8.74 11.70
C MET A 156 25.92 -9.54 10.90
N ARG A 157 25.67 -9.78 9.61
CA ARG A 157 26.64 -10.44 8.71
C ARG A 157 27.97 -9.69 8.67
N ASN A 158 27.94 -8.36 8.53
CA ASN A 158 29.17 -7.55 8.52
C ASN A 158 29.93 -7.67 9.85
N LEU A 159 29.22 -7.71 10.99
CA LEU A 159 29.85 -7.92 12.30
C LEU A 159 30.46 -9.32 12.41
N HIS A 160 29.80 -10.36 11.90
CA HIS A 160 30.38 -11.70 11.86
C HIS A 160 31.66 -11.74 11.03
N GLU A 161 31.66 -11.11 9.85
CA GLU A 161 32.84 -11.02 8.99
C GLU A 161 33.99 -10.26 9.67
N LEU A 162 33.69 -9.10 10.28
CA LEU A 162 34.70 -8.27 10.94
C LEU A 162 35.31 -8.97 12.16
N LEU A 163 34.49 -9.67 12.94
CA LEU A 163 34.89 -10.39 14.15
C LEU A 163 35.32 -11.83 13.86
N GLN A 164 35.28 -12.26 12.60
CA GLN A 164 35.60 -13.62 12.14
C GLN A 164 34.83 -14.71 12.90
N LEU A 165 33.55 -14.45 13.17
CA LEU A 165 32.63 -15.39 13.81
C LEU A 165 31.90 -16.23 12.76
N ASP A 166 31.48 -17.44 13.14
CA ASP A 166 30.66 -18.27 12.25
C ASP A 166 29.32 -17.58 11.95
N ASN A 167 28.83 -17.69 10.72
CA ASN A 167 27.54 -17.14 10.29
C ASN A 167 26.34 -17.72 11.06
N SER A 168 26.52 -18.84 11.75
CA SER A 168 25.52 -19.44 12.63
C SER A 168 25.49 -18.86 14.05
N ALA A 169 26.46 -18.01 14.42
CA ALA A 169 26.58 -17.48 15.77
C ALA A 169 25.36 -16.60 16.14
N PRO A 170 24.80 -16.75 17.36
CA PRO A 170 23.68 -15.94 17.79
C PRO A 170 24.11 -14.48 18.07
N PRO A 171 23.19 -13.49 17.96
CA PRO A 171 23.47 -12.08 18.26
C PRO A 171 24.13 -11.82 19.61
N THR A 172 23.81 -12.63 20.61
CA THR A 172 24.38 -12.51 21.95
C THR A 172 25.90 -12.74 21.97
N VAL A 173 26.42 -13.65 21.15
CA VAL A 173 27.86 -13.93 21.06
C VAL A 173 28.58 -12.77 20.38
N VAL A 174 27.98 -12.19 19.33
CA VAL A 174 28.53 -10.98 18.68
C VAL A 174 28.64 -9.84 19.70
N VAL A 175 27.58 -9.57 20.45
CA VAL A 175 27.59 -8.50 21.46
C VAL A 175 28.63 -8.78 22.56
N ASP A 176 28.73 -10.02 23.04
CA ASP A 176 29.71 -10.41 24.06
C ASP A 176 31.16 -10.26 23.56
N THR A 177 31.45 -10.65 22.32
CA THR A 177 32.79 -10.47 21.71
C THR A 177 33.15 -9.00 21.49
N VAL A 178 32.19 -8.18 21.05
CA VAL A 178 32.39 -6.72 20.97
C VAL A 178 32.61 -6.13 22.36
N GLY A 179 31.86 -6.57 23.36
CA GLY A 179 32.05 -6.15 24.76
C GLY A 179 33.46 -6.45 25.27
N LYS A 180 33.93 -7.69 25.08
CA LYS A 180 35.31 -8.10 25.43
C LYS A 180 36.37 -7.28 24.71
N LEU A 181 36.17 -6.97 23.43
CA LEU A 181 37.09 -6.09 22.69
C LEU A 181 37.11 -4.68 23.26
N CYS A 182 35.95 -4.12 23.61
CA CYS A 182 35.86 -2.82 24.28
C CYS A 182 36.59 -2.84 25.63
N ASP A 183 36.44 -3.91 26.42
CA ASP A 183 37.11 -4.05 27.71
C ASP A 183 38.64 -4.11 27.53
N ILE A 184 39.15 -4.94 26.61
CA ILE A 184 40.58 -5.04 26.31
C ILE A 184 41.17 -3.70 25.85
N ILE A 185 40.46 -2.98 24.97
CA ILE A 185 40.91 -1.66 24.50
C ILE A 185 40.95 -0.68 25.67
N ASN A 186 39.94 -0.69 26.52
CA ASN A 186 39.84 0.23 27.65
C ASN A 186 40.91 -0.05 28.72
N GLU A 187 41.16 -1.32 29.02
CA GLU A 187 42.26 -1.76 29.89
C GLU A 187 43.62 -1.32 29.31
N ASN A 188 43.89 -1.59 28.04
CA ASN A 188 45.14 -1.19 27.40
C ASN A 188 45.33 0.34 27.36
N VAL A 189 44.28 1.12 27.10
CA VAL A 189 44.35 2.59 27.17
C VAL A 189 44.65 3.04 28.60
N THR A 190 44.03 2.42 29.60
CA THR A 190 44.28 2.70 31.01
C THR A 190 45.74 2.38 31.39
N GLU A 191 46.28 1.25 30.94
CA GLU A 191 47.67 0.87 31.15
C GLU A 191 48.65 1.83 30.46
N GLN A 192 48.39 2.25 29.21
CA GLN A 192 49.23 3.21 28.50
C GLN A 192 49.26 4.57 29.19
N VAL A 193 48.12 5.03 29.70
CA VAL A 193 48.03 6.26 30.50
C VAL A 193 48.82 6.12 31.80
N GLN A 194 48.71 4.98 32.49
CA GLN A 194 49.50 4.71 33.69
C GLN A 194 51.01 4.64 33.41
N GLN A 195 51.43 4.05 32.28
CA GLN A 195 52.83 3.99 31.88
C GLN A 195 53.40 5.38 31.54
N LEU A 196 52.64 6.21 30.82
CA LEU A 196 53.05 7.57 30.45
C LEU A 196 53.15 8.49 31.68
N LEU A 197 52.16 8.41 32.58
CA LEU A 197 52.11 9.27 33.76
C LEU A 197 52.95 8.72 34.92
N GLY A 198 53.31 7.43 34.90
CA GLY A 198 54.07 6.75 35.95
C GLY A 198 53.40 6.81 37.33
N THR A 199 52.11 7.15 37.39
CA THR A 199 51.38 7.50 38.60
C THR A 199 49.98 6.90 38.54
N GLN A 200 49.54 6.30 39.64
CA GLN A 200 48.23 5.61 39.73
C GLN A 200 47.13 6.49 40.34
N ASP A 201 47.48 7.63 40.94
CA ASP A 201 46.56 8.54 41.63
C ASP A 201 46.65 9.95 41.03
N ILE A 202 45.49 10.60 40.86
CA ILE A 202 45.35 12.01 40.47
C ILE A 202 46.22 12.92 41.36
N HIS A 203 46.35 12.63 42.65
CA HIS A 203 47.21 13.43 43.54
C HIS A 203 48.70 13.26 43.21
N SER A 204 49.10 12.07 42.76
CA SER A 204 50.46 11.82 42.30
C SER A 204 50.74 12.47 40.93
N ILE A 205 49.73 12.54 40.06
CA ILE A 205 49.78 13.30 38.79
C ILE A 205 49.97 14.79 39.09
N ILE A 206 49.19 15.36 40.01
CA ILE A 206 49.29 16.77 40.40
C ILE A 206 50.68 17.08 40.96
N ASN A 207 51.18 16.27 41.89
CA ASN A 207 52.52 16.44 42.45
C ASN A 207 53.62 16.35 41.37
N LYS A 208 53.52 15.40 40.43
CA LYS A 208 54.45 15.28 39.30
C LYS A 208 54.41 16.50 38.38
N LEU A 209 53.23 17.08 38.17
CA LEU A 209 53.05 18.28 37.36
C LEU A 209 53.65 19.51 38.08
N GLU A 210 53.44 19.63 39.39
CA GLU A 210 54.07 20.68 40.21
C GLU A 210 55.61 20.55 40.27
N GLU A 211 56.13 19.33 40.40
CA GLU A 211 57.56 19.05 40.32
C GLU A 211 58.14 19.46 38.96
N HIS A 212 57.42 19.18 37.88
CA HIS A 212 57.81 19.59 36.53
C HIS A 212 57.85 21.12 36.39
N GLU A 213 56.83 21.83 36.87
CA GLU A 213 56.78 23.30 36.89
C GLU A 213 57.94 23.92 37.69
N CYS A 214 58.41 23.23 38.74
CA CYS A 214 59.54 23.69 39.56
C CYS A 214 60.91 23.34 38.96
N PHE A 215 61.04 22.17 38.33
CA PHE A 215 62.32 21.65 37.79
C PHE A 215 62.62 22.16 36.38
N PHE A 216 61.60 22.27 35.53
CA PHE A 216 61.78 22.57 34.12
C PHE A 216 62.38 23.97 33.86
N PRO A 217 61.97 25.06 34.56
CA PRO A 217 62.56 26.38 34.32
C PRO A 217 64.05 26.46 34.68
N PRO A 218 64.52 25.96 35.85
CA PRO A 218 65.95 25.87 36.15
C PRO A 218 66.72 24.98 35.16
N PHE A 219 66.14 23.85 34.76
CA PHE A 219 66.77 22.94 33.81
C PHE A 219 66.90 23.58 32.41
N GLN A 220 65.85 24.24 31.94
CA GLN A 220 65.87 24.96 30.67
C GLN A 220 66.87 26.11 30.69
N ALA A 221 66.96 26.87 31.79
CA ALA A 221 67.97 27.91 31.96
C ALA A 221 69.39 27.34 31.86
N LEU A 222 69.67 26.23 32.55
CA LEU A 222 70.95 25.54 32.48
C LEU A 222 71.28 25.07 31.06
N ILE A 223 70.32 24.46 30.36
CA ILE A 223 70.50 24.02 28.98
C ILE A 223 70.77 25.20 28.05
N GLN A 224 70.06 26.30 28.23
CA GLN A 224 70.24 27.49 27.41
C GLN A 224 71.61 28.15 27.66
N ASP A 225 72.04 28.21 28.91
CA ASP A 225 73.38 28.67 29.28
C ASP A 225 74.47 27.80 28.64
N LEU A 226 74.25 26.47 28.62
CA LEU A 226 75.18 25.52 28.03
C LEU A 226 75.23 25.63 26.51
N LEU A 227 74.09 25.83 25.85
CA LEU A 227 74.00 26.11 24.41
C LEU A 227 74.71 27.42 24.05
N CYS A 228 74.53 28.48 24.86
CA CYS A 228 75.22 29.75 24.68
C CYS A 228 76.74 29.62 24.89
N LEU A 229 77.19 28.88 25.92
CA LEU A 229 78.61 28.65 26.19
C LEU A 229 79.32 27.84 25.11
N LEU A 230 78.62 26.90 24.49
CA LEU A 230 79.15 26.05 23.43
C LEU A 230 78.92 26.64 22.02
N GLU A 231 78.22 27.76 21.91
CA GLU A 231 77.78 28.41 20.65
C GLU A 231 76.96 27.50 19.73
N ILE A 232 76.04 26.72 20.29
CA ILE A 232 75.23 25.76 19.53
C ILE A 232 73.75 26.10 19.61
N SER A 233 73.00 25.78 18.56
CA SER A 233 71.56 26.09 18.46
C SER A 233 70.64 24.90 18.80
N ASN A 234 71.14 23.65 18.77
CA ASN A 234 70.35 22.46 19.05
C ASN A 234 70.85 21.71 20.28
N LEU A 235 69.89 21.19 21.06
CA LEU A 235 70.14 20.35 22.23
C LEU A 235 70.97 19.10 21.90
N ASP A 236 70.68 18.45 20.77
CA ASP A 236 71.31 17.19 20.37
C ASP A 236 72.81 17.33 20.07
N ASP A 237 73.25 18.55 19.76
CA ASP A 237 74.64 18.88 19.42
C ASP A 237 75.49 19.19 20.66
N ILE A 238 74.87 19.28 21.85
CA ILE A 238 75.56 19.50 23.13
C ILE A 238 76.56 18.37 23.43
N LEU A 239 76.11 17.12 23.44
CA LEU A 239 76.95 15.97 23.78
C LEU A 239 78.11 15.75 22.79
N PRO A 240 77.91 15.82 21.47
CA PRO A 240 78.99 15.79 20.48
C PRO A 240 80.05 16.87 20.70
N THR A 241 79.62 18.10 20.96
CA THR A 241 80.53 19.25 21.07
C THR A 241 81.34 19.22 22.36
N VAL A 242 80.71 18.86 23.49
CA VAL A 242 81.42 18.64 24.76
C VAL A 242 82.44 17.49 24.66
N ARG A 243 82.12 16.43 23.90
CA ARG A 243 83.03 15.30 23.68
C ARG A 243 84.23 15.67 22.82
N ASN A 244 84.09 16.65 21.92
CA ASN A 244 85.15 17.19 21.09
C ASN A 244 86.02 18.25 21.80
N LEU A 245 85.58 18.75 22.96
CA LEU A 245 86.33 19.67 23.83
C LEU A 245 87.26 18.94 24.81
N LYS A 246 87.39 17.62 24.68
CA LYS A 246 88.20 16.74 25.54
C LYS A 246 89.52 16.35 24.88
#